data_AF-A0A8T6U1D8-F1
#
_entry.id   AF-A0A8T6U1D8-F1
#
_cell.length_a   1.000
_cell.length_b   1.000
_cell.length_c   1.000
_cell.angle_alpha   90.00
_cell.angle_beta   90.00
_cell.angle_gamma   90.00
#
_symmetry.space_group_name_H-M   'P 1'
#
loop_
_entity.id
_entity.type
_entity.pdbx_description
1 polymer ?
#
loop_
_entity_poly.entity_id
_entity_poly.type
_entity_poly.pdbx_seq_one_letter_code
_entity_poly.pdbx_strand_id
1 'polypeptide(L)'
;DGFINRLQSAIFHKLVKLITGYKFKDLGSGVRAFKRRVIEEVQIYGDQHRFFPLLATKYGFKVKEVDVSQSIKDTYQRLYSFGIYFRRILDLLSVFFLVKFTKKPLRFFGLSGFFVFAIGAILSMFLFIQRVFMGVALGDRPIILLAVLLLVLGIQLFSIGLIGEIIIFTHAKELKEYTIDEIIN
;
A
#
# COMPACT_ATOMS: atom_id res chain seq x y z
N ASP A 1 19.12 14.01 15.09
CA ASP A 1 19.17 13.34 13.78
C ASP A 1 20.00 14.07 12.74
N GLY A 2 20.82 13.33 11.99
CA GLY A 2 21.56 13.83 10.83
C GLY A 2 20.65 14.19 9.65
N PHE A 3 21.17 14.98 8.71
CA PHE A 3 20.45 15.54 7.56
C PHE A 3 19.75 14.47 6.70
N ILE A 4 20.41 13.33 6.44
CA ILE A 4 19.90 12.23 5.62
C ILE A 4 18.66 11.58 6.26
N ASN A 5 18.71 11.31 7.57
CA ASN A 5 17.57 10.74 8.30
C ASN A 5 16.38 11.72 8.31
N ARG A 6 16.63 13.02 8.48
CA ARG A 6 15.57 14.04 8.43
C ARG A 6 14.90 14.11 7.06
N LEU A 7 15.68 14.01 5.97
CA LEU A 7 15.14 14.00 4.61
C LEU A 7 14.30 12.75 4.34
N GLN A 8 14.80 11.57 4.71
CA GLN A 8 14.10 10.29 4.54
C GLN A 8 12.79 10.24 5.35
N SER A 9 12.82 10.69 6.60
CA SER A 9 11.61 10.82 7.42
C SER A 9 10.63 11.83 6.81
N ALA A 10 11.09 12.99 6.35
CA ALA A 10 10.21 13.97 5.71
C ALA A 10 9.51 13.40 4.46
N ILE A 11 10.23 12.64 3.62
CA ILE A 11 9.66 11.96 2.45
C ILE A 11 8.63 10.90 2.87
N PHE A 12 8.95 10.07 3.85
CA PHE A 12 8.04 9.05 4.38
C PHE A 12 6.73 9.68 4.89
N HIS A 13 6.82 10.75 5.68
CA HIS A 13 5.65 11.40 6.27
C HIS A 13 4.82 12.12 5.19
N LYS A 14 5.48 12.69 4.18
CA LYS A 14 4.79 13.27 3.01
C LYS A 14 4.04 12.20 2.22
N LEU A 15 4.64 11.03 2.03
CA LEU A 15 3.98 9.89 1.38
C LEU A 15 2.78 9.40 2.20
N VAL A 16 2.95 9.17 3.50
CA VAL A 16 1.84 8.78 4.39
C VAL A 16 0.71 9.80 4.32
N LYS A 17 1.01 11.10 4.40
CA LYS A 17 0.00 12.16 4.32
C LYS A 17 -0.74 12.13 2.99
N LEU A 18 -0.03 11.98 1.87
CA LEU A 18 -0.63 11.94 0.53
C LEU A 18 -1.53 10.71 0.35
N ILE A 19 -1.09 9.57 0.89
CA ILE A 19 -1.74 8.28 0.81
C ILE A 19 -2.98 8.20 1.70
N THR A 20 -2.87 8.68 2.95
CA THR A 20 -3.86 8.45 4.00
C THR A 20 -4.72 9.67 4.31
N GLY A 21 -4.28 10.86 3.93
CA GLY A 21 -4.91 12.13 4.29
C GLY A 21 -4.59 12.61 5.72
N TYR A 22 -4.04 11.74 6.58
CA TYR A 22 -3.76 12.08 7.97
C TYR A 22 -2.36 12.67 8.14
N LYS A 23 -2.25 13.68 9.02
CA LYS A 23 -0.98 14.31 9.38
C LYS A 23 -0.49 13.72 10.70
N PHE A 24 0.60 12.97 10.64
CA PHE A 24 1.34 12.50 11.81
C PHE A 24 2.78 13.04 11.76
N LYS A 25 3.25 13.63 12.85
CA LYS A 25 4.62 14.09 13.00
C LYS A 25 5.57 12.94 13.31
N ASP A 26 5.10 11.90 14.01
CA ASP A 26 5.90 10.70 14.31
C ASP A 26 5.04 9.43 14.44
N LEU A 27 4.97 8.66 13.37
CA LEU A 27 4.34 7.34 13.37
C LEU A 27 5.26 6.26 13.96
N GLY A 28 6.57 6.49 14.01
CA GLY A 28 7.57 5.52 14.43
C GLY A 28 7.76 5.46 15.94
N SER A 29 7.24 6.43 16.69
CA SER A 29 7.38 6.47 18.15
C SER A 29 6.83 5.18 18.80
N GLY A 30 7.66 4.56 19.63
CA GLY A 30 7.30 3.38 20.43
C GLY A 30 6.54 3.72 21.72
N VAL A 31 6.52 4.98 22.14
CA VAL A 31 5.83 5.42 23.36
C VAL A 31 4.40 5.80 23.00
N ARG A 32 3.43 5.03 23.50
CA ARG A 32 2.01 5.22 23.20
C ARG A 32 1.15 4.86 24.41
N ALA A 33 0.07 5.59 24.60
CA ALA A 33 -0.93 5.30 25.61
C ALA A 33 -2.28 5.06 24.93
N PHE A 34 -2.98 4.01 25.34
CA PHE A 34 -4.25 3.60 24.73
C PHE A 34 -5.31 3.39 25.79
N LYS A 35 -6.56 3.70 25.45
CA LYS A 35 -7.70 3.13 26.17
C LYS A 35 -7.84 1.68 25.75
N ARG A 36 -8.22 0.80 26.70
CA ARG A 36 -8.42 -0.64 26.47
C ARG A 36 -9.27 -0.93 25.23
N ARG A 37 -10.39 -0.20 25.06
CA ARG A 37 -11.30 -0.28 23.92
C ARG A 37 -10.60 -0.18 22.56
N VAL A 38 -9.59 0.69 22.43
CA VAL A 38 -8.87 0.88 21.15
C VAL A 38 -8.10 -0.38 20.76
N ILE A 39 -7.53 -1.08 21.74
CA ILE A 39 -6.76 -2.31 21.50
C ILE A 39 -7.68 -3.48 21.16
N GLU A 40 -8.88 -3.53 21.77
CA GLU A 40 -9.85 -4.59 21.54
C GLU A 40 -10.54 -4.46 20.17
N GLU A 41 -10.74 -3.24 19.68
CA GLU A 41 -11.43 -2.99 18.39
C GLU A 41 -10.48 -2.90 17.18
N VAL A 42 -9.27 -2.35 17.36
CA VAL A 42 -8.32 -2.17 16.24
C VAL A 42 -7.55 -3.47 16.03
N GLN A 43 -7.93 -4.22 15.00
CA GLN A 43 -7.16 -5.40 14.59
C GLN A 43 -5.86 -5.02 13.87
N ILE A 44 -4.76 -5.67 14.28
CA ILE A 44 -3.41 -5.50 13.73
C ILE A 44 -2.92 -6.85 13.23
N TYR A 45 -2.22 -6.87 12.10
CA TYR A 45 -1.57 -8.09 11.59
C TYR A 45 -0.06 -7.86 11.35
N GLY A 46 0.81 -8.71 11.92
CA GLY A 46 2.27 -8.68 11.67
C GLY A 46 2.97 -7.38 12.10
N ASP A 47 3.82 -6.80 11.23
CA ASP A 47 4.61 -5.58 11.49
C ASP A 47 3.78 -4.27 11.41
N GLN A 48 2.44 -4.38 11.36
CA GLN A 48 1.52 -3.25 11.24
C GLN A 48 1.38 -2.43 12.54
N HIS A 49 1.95 -2.87 13.65
CA HIS A 49 1.91 -2.17 14.94
C HIS A 49 2.45 -0.74 14.83
N ARG A 50 3.41 -0.48 13.93
CA ARG A 50 3.93 0.88 13.66
C ARG A 50 2.83 1.83 13.16
N PHE A 51 1.87 1.31 12.40
CA PHE A 51 0.77 2.07 11.81
C PHE A 51 -0.51 2.07 12.66
N PHE A 52 -0.44 1.58 13.90
CA PHE A 52 -1.58 1.59 14.81
C PHE A 52 -2.28 2.96 14.95
N PRO A 53 -1.59 4.11 15.08
CA PRO A 53 -2.26 5.41 15.22
C PRO A 53 -3.09 5.76 13.98
N LEU A 54 -2.56 5.39 12.80
CA LEU A 54 -3.25 5.55 11.53
C LEU A 54 -4.50 4.65 11.45
N LEU A 55 -4.36 3.37 11.82
CA LEU A 55 -5.48 2.43 11.84
C LEU A 55 -6.56 2.88 12.83
N ALA A 56 -6.18 3.23 14.06
CA ALA A 56 -7.11 3.73 15.07
C ALA A 56 -7.89 4.96 14.59
N THR A 57 -7.22 5.90 13.93
CA THR A 57 -7.90 7.07 13.34
C THR A 57 -8.88 6.67 12.23
N LYS A 58 -8.52 5.68 11.41
CA LYS A 58 -9.41 5.12 10.37
C LYS A 58 -10.64 4.42 10.96
N TYR A 59 -10.49 3.75 12.11
CA TYR A 59 -11.60 3.16 12.87
C TYR A 59 -12.46 4.22 13.61
N GLY A 60 -12.11 5.52 13.53
CA GLY A 60 -12.88 6.61 14.10
C GLY A 60 -12.42 7.05 15.49
N PHE A 61 -11.37 6.44 16.05
CA PHE A 61 -10.84 6.85 17.35
C PHE A 61 -10.11 8.19 17.27
N LYS A 62 -10.22 8.98 18.34
CA LYS A 62 -9.46 10.23 18.50
C LYS A 62 -8.01 9.91 18.85
N VAL A 63 -7.10 10.25 17.96
CA VAL A 63 -5.65 10.11 18.15
C VAL A 63 -5.01 11.49 18.26
N LYS A 64 -4.19 11.70 19.30
CA LYS A 64 -3.47 12.96 19.53
C LYS A 64 -2.00 12.67 19.76
N GLU A 65 -1.14 13.40 19.04
CA GLU A 65 0.30 13.41 19.30
C GLU A 65 0.61 14.36 20.46
N VAL A 66 1.43 13.91 21.40
CA VAL A 66 1.90 14.70 22.55
C VAL A 66 3.42 14.72 22.46
N ASP A 67 3.99 15.92 22.49
CA ASP A 67 5.43 16.09 22.46
C ASP A 67 6.02 15.57 23.78
N VAL A 68 6.94 14.60 23.68
CA VAL A 68 7.64 14.01 24.82
C VAL A 68 9.14 14.20 24.61
N SER A 69 9.83 14.68 25.64
CA SER A 69 11.28 14.84 25.59
C SER A 69 11.95 13.49 25.57
N GLN A 70 12.83 13.25 24.59
CA GLN A 70 13.67 12.05 24.60
C GLN A 70 14.75 12.18 25.67
N SER A 71 15.03 11.06 26.35
CA SER A 71 16.12 10.98 27.31
C SER A 71 17.46 11.20 26.60
N ILE A 72 18.32 12.02 27.18
CA ILE A 72 19.67 12.31 26.66
C ILE A 72 20.50 11.02 26.55
N LYS A 73 20.22 10.02 27.40
CA LYS A 73 20.90 8.72 27.42
C LYS A 73 20.53 7.81 26.25
N ASP A 74 19.41 8.06 25.58
CA ASP A 74 18.90 7.24 24.46
C ASP A 74 19.21 7.84 23.07
N THR A 75 20.05 8.88 23.03
CA THR A 75 20.43 9.55 21.78
C THR A 75 21.52 8.77 21.05
N TYR A 76 21.13 7.74 20.31
CA TYR A 76 22.05 7.01 19.43
C TYR A 76 22.07 7.63 18.03
N GLN A 77 23.21 8.18 17.62
CA GLN A 77 23.45 8.55 16.22
C GLN A 77 23.69 7.29 15.38
N ARG A 78 22.64 6.52 15.11
CA ARG A 78 22.69 5.44 14.11
C ARG A 78 22.02 5.89 12.83
N LEU A 79 22.78 5.92 11.75
CA LEU A 79 22.23 5.93 10.40
C LEU A 79 21.56 4.56 10.19
N TYR A 80 20.24 4.56 10.03
CA TYR A 80 19.54 3.35 9.64
C TYR A 80 20.06 2.93 8.26
N SER A 81 20.48 1.67 8.13
CA SER A 81 20.93 1.12 6.85
C SER A 81 19.84 1.26 5.79
N PHE A 82 20.22 1.47 4.53
CA PHE A 82 19.30 1.60 3.40
C PHE A 82 18.25 0.47 3.34
N GLY A 83 18.64 -0.76 3.71
CA GLY A 83 17.72 -1.91 3.76
C GLY A 83 16.58 -1.77 4.79
N ILE A 84 16.76 -0.98 5.85
CA ILE A 84 15.71 -0.70 6.84
C ILE A 84 14.69 0.28 6.26
N TYR A 85 15.14 1.32 5.55
CA TYR A 85 14.23 2.27 4.90
C TYR A 85 13.47 1.65 3.73
N PHE A 86 14.11 0.79 2.93
CA PHE A 86 13.43 0.08 1.86
C PHE A 86 12.31 -0.82 2.40
N ARG A 87 12.56 -1.56 3.49
CA ARG A 87 11.53 -2.30 4.21
C ARG A 87 10.39 -1.40 4.69
N ARG A 88 10.70 -0.24 5.31
CA ARG A 88 9.67 0.73 5.73
C ARG A 88 8.80 1.24 4.57
N ILE A 89 9.36 1.40 3.37
CA ILE A 89 8.59 1.77 2.16
C ILE A 89 7.67 0.61 1.72
N LEU A 90 8.17 -0.62 1.72
CA LEU A 90 7.36 -1.80 1.41
C LEU A 90 6.24 -2.02 2.45
N ASP A 91 6.52 -1.78 3.73
CA ASP A 91 5.53 -1.82 4.81
C ASP A 91 4.47 -0.73 4.61
N LEU A 92 4.88 0.48 4.21
CA LEU A 92 3.95 1.57 3.89
C LEU A 92 3.08 1.23 2.69
N LEU A 93 3.65 0.62 1.64
CA LEU A 93 2.89 0.19 0.48
C LEU A 93 1.87 -0.90 0.86
N SER A 94 2.28 -1.82 1.73
CA SER A 94 1.40 -2.86 2.29
C SER A 94 0.26 -2.25 3.10
N VAL A 95 0.55 -1.30 3.98
CA VAL A 95 -0.48 -0.61 4.78
C VAL A 95 -1.36 0.29 3.91
N PHE A 96 -0.81 0.94 2.88
CA PHE A 96 -1.61 1.69 1.91
C PHE A 96 -2.60 0.78 1.20
N PHE A 97 -2.10 -0.35 0.70
CA PHE A 97 -2.93 -1.36 0.06
C PHE A 97 -4.02 -1.84 1.01
N LEU A 98 -3.65 -2.13 2.26
CA LEU A 98 -4.58 -2.58 3.29
C LEU A 98 -5.66 -1.52 3.61
N VAL A 99 -5.24 -0.27 3.74
CA VAL A 99 -6.11 0.81 4.16
C VAL A 99 -7.07 1.20 3.04
N LYS A 100 -6.59 1.29 1.80
CA LYS A 100 -7.35 1.86 0.68
C LYS A 100 -8.02 0.81 -0.20
N PHE A 101 -7.42 -0.37 -0.35
CA PHE A 101 -7.82 -1.37 -1.35
C PHE A 101 -8.28 -2.71 -0.76
N THR A 102 -8.10 -2.99 0.54
CA THR A 102 -8.66 -4.22 1.16
C THR A 102 -10.16 -4.36 1.04
N LYS A 103 -10.91 -3.27 0.85
CA LYS A 103 -12.36 -3.38 0.61
C LYS A 103 -12.72 -3.60 -0.87
N LYS A 104 -11.80 -3.30 -1.80
CA LYS A 104 -12.01 -3.28 -3.26
C LYS A 104 -10.71 -3.58 -4.04
N PRO A 105 -10.11 -4.77 -3.91
CA PRO A 105 -8.82 -5.11 -4.51
C PRO A 105 -8.87 -5.11 -6.04
N LEU A 106 -10.03 -5.38 -6.65
CA LEU A 106 -10.20 -5.30 -8.10
C LEU A 106 -9.87 -3.90 -8.63
N ARG A 107 -10.11 -2.85 -7.85
CA ARG A 107 -9.78 -1.48 -8.28
C ARG A 107 -8.28 -1.25 -8.42
N PHE A 108 -7.46 -1.90 -7.60
CA PHE A 108 -6.01 -1.76 -7.69
C PHE A 108 -5.43 -2.68 -8.77
N PHE A 109 -5.67 -3.98 -8.64
CA PHE A 109 -5.11 -4.99 -9.53
C PHE A 109 -5.76 -4.99 -10.91
N GLY A 110 -7.05 -4.67 -11.01
CA GLY A 110 -7.74 -4.52 -12.29
C GLY A 110 -7.28 -3.29 -13.06
N LEU A 111 -7.04 -2.15 -12.38
CA LEU A 111 -6.53 -0.95 -13.04
C LEU A 111 -5.07 -1.13 -13.48
N SER A 112 -4.21 -1.69 -12.62
CA SER A 112 -2.82 -1.98 -12.99
C SER A 112 -2.74 -3.05 -14.09
N GLY A 113 -3.55 -4.11 -13.99
CA GLY A 113 -3.67 -5.15 -15.01
C GLY A 113 -4.16 -4.59 -16.35
N PHE A 114 -5.13 -3.68 -16.33
CA PHE A 114 -5.60 -2.99 -17.55
C PHE A 114 -4.49 -2.21 -18.24
N PHE A 115 -3.69 -1.42 -17.51
CA PHE A 115 -2.59 -0.67 -18.12
C PHE A 115 -1.51 -1.59 -18.68
N VAL A 116 -1.13 -2.63 -17.95
CA VAL A 116 -0.13 -3.62 -18.40
C VAL A 116 -0.63 -4.35 -19.65
N PHE A 117 -1.89 -4.78 -19.65
CA PHE A 117 -2.54 -5.40 -20.80
C PHE A 117 -2.61 -4.44 -22.00
N ALA A 118 -3.00 -3.19 -21.78
CA ALA A 118 -3.12 -2.19 -22.84
C ALA A 118 -1.77 -1.92 -23.52
N ILE A 119 -0.67 -1.84 -22.76
CA ILE A 119 0.68 -1.72 -23.33
C ILE A 119 1.02 -2.95 -24.16
N GLY A 120 0.76 -4.16 -23.63
CA GLY A 120 0.96 -5.40 -24.38
C GLY A 120 0.12 -5.47 -25.67
N ALA A 121 -1.12 -5.00 -25.61
CA ALA A 121 -2.04 -4.97 -26.75
C ALA A 121 -1.59 -3.98 -27.83
N ILE A 122 -1.12 -2.80 -27.44
CA ILE A 122 -0.55 -1.80 -28.36
C ILE A 122 0.68 -2.37 -29.06
N LEU A 123 1.59 -3.01 -28.31
CA LEU A 123 2.78 -3.64 -28.89
C LEU A 123 2.42 -4.78 -29.85
N SER A 124 1.49 -5.65 -29.46
CA SER A 124 0.98 -6.72 -30.32
C SER A 124 0.32 -6.17 -31.59
N MET A 125 -0.47 -5.11 -31.47
CA MET A 125 -1.11 -4.46 -32.63
C MET A 125 -0.07 -3.84 -33.57
N PHE A 126 0.94 -3.17 -33.02
CA PHE A 126 2.05 -2.62 -33.80
C PHE A 126 2.80 -3.71 -34.58
N LEU A 127 3.10 -4.84 -33.93
CA LEU A 127 3.78 -5.98 -34.56
C LEU A 127 2.90 -6.67 -35.62
N PHE A 128 1.59 -6.76 -35.36
CA PHE A 128 0.61 -7.26 -36.32
C PHE A 128 0.60 -6.41 -37.59
N ILE A 129 0.57 -5.09 -37.46
CA ILE A 129 0.62 -4.17 -38.61
C ILE A 129 1.92 -4.34 -39.39
N GLN A 130 3.08 -4.41 -38.71
CA GLN A 130 4.37 -4.63 -39.39
C GLN A 130 4.41 -5.97 -40.15
N ARG A 131 3.80 -7.02 -39.59
CA ARG A 131 3.77 -8.32 -40.25
C ARG A 131 2.90 -8.32 -41.49
N VAL A 132 1.68 -7.76 -41.37
CA VAL A 132 0.66 -7.82 -42.43
C VAL A 132 0.95 -6.84 -43.56
N PHE A 133 1.35 -5.60 -43.23
CA PHE A 133 1.51 -4.54 -44.23
C PHE A 133 2.95 -4.37 -44.72
N MET A 134 3.94 -4.70 -43.90
CA MET A 134 5.36 -4.51 -44.25
C MET A 134 6.10 -5.83 -44.53
N GLY A 135 5.43 -6.98 -44.38
CA GLY A 135 6.00 -8.30 -44.65
C GLY A 135 7.15 -8.71 -43.70
N VAL A 136 7.33 -7.97 -42.60
CA VAL A 136 8.49 -8.14 -41.72
C VAL A 136 8.42 -9.47 -40.97
N ALA A 137 9.56 -10.17 -40.86
CA ALA A 137 9.66 -11.40 -40.08
C ALA A 137 9.54 -11.12 -38.57
N LEU A 138 8.72 -11.92 -37.90
CA LEU A 138 8.42 -11.80 -36.48
C LEU A 138 9.41 -12.62 -35.61
N GLY A 139 9.78 -13.83 -36.05
CA GLY A 139 10.39 -14.88 -35.21
C GLY A 139 11.58 -14.48 -34.31
N ASP A 140 12.49 -13.63 -34.80
CA ASP A 140 13.75 -13.33 -34.09
C ASP A 140 13.68 -12.08 -33.19
N ARG A 141 12.48 -11.53 -32.96
CA ARG A 141 12.34 -10.25 -32.25
C ARG A 141 11.91 -10.44 -30.79
N PRO A 142 12.76 -10.06 -29.81
CA PRO A 142 12.43 -10.17 -28.37
C PRO A 142 11.15 -9.42 -27.96
N ILE A 143 10.75 -8.42 -28.75
CA ILE A 143 9.57 -7.59 -28.47
C ILE A 143 8.26 -8.38 -28.58
N ILE A 144 8.21 -9.49 -29.33
CA ILE A 144 7.03 -10.36 -29.35
C ILE A 144 6.84 -11.05 -28.01
N LEU A 145 7.93 -11.61 -27.47
CA LEU A 145 7.90 -12.24 -26.15
C LEU A 145 7.48 -11.24 -25.08
N LEU A 146 7.99 -10.00 -25.16
CA LEU A 146 7.57 -8.93 -24.26
C LEU A 146 6.08 -8.60 -24.40
N ALA A 147 5.56 -8.47 -25.63
CA ALA A 147 4.16 -8.15 -25.87
C ALA A 147 3.23 -9.24 -25.34
N VAL A 148 3.54 -10.52 -25.61
CA VAL A 148 2.79 -11.66 -25.08
C VAL A 148 2.89 -11.73 -23.56
N LEU A 149 4.08 -11.52 -22.98
CA LEU A 149 4.26 -11.51 -21.54
C LEU A 149 3.42 -10.44 -20.86
N LEU A 150 3.40 -9.21 -21.42
CA LEU A 150 2.57 -8.12 -20.89
C LEU A 150 1.07 -8.43 -20.99
N LEU A 151 0.61 -9.04 -22.08
CA LEU A 151 -0.78 -9.48 -22.18
C LEU A 151 -1.14 -10.51 -21.10
N VAL A 152 -0.30 -11.53 -20.93
CA VAL A 152 -0.51 -12.60 -19.93
C VAL A 152 -0.47 -12.02 -18.51
N LEU A 153 0.52 -11.18 -18.19
CA LEU A 153 0.63 -10.54 -16.88
C LEU A 153 -0.57 -9.60 -16.60
N GLY A 154 -1.04 -8.88 -17.61
CA GLY A 154 -2.21 -8.01 -17.48
C GLY A 154 -3.47 -8.80 -17.12
N ILE A 155 -3.72 -9.93 -17.80
CA ILE A 155 -4.83 -10.84 -17.47
C ILE A 155 -4.65 -11.45 -16.08
N GLN A 156 -3.44 -11.90 -15.72
CA GLN A 156 -3.17 -12.47 -14.40
C GLN A 156 -3.43 -11.47 -13.27
N LEU A 157 -3.01 -10.21 -13.42
CA LEU A 157 -3.29 -9.15 -12.45
C LEU A 157 -4.81 -8.94 -12.31
N PHE A 158 -5.54 -8.90 -13.43
CA PHE A 158 -6.99 -8.78 -13.38
C PHE A 158 -7.65 -9.95 -12.63
N SER A 159 -7.22 -11.18 -12.91
CA SER A 159 -7.69 -12.39 -12.23
C SER A 159 -7.40 -12.37 -10.73
N ILE A 160 -6.20 -11.94 -10.31
CA ILE A 160 -5.85 -11.78 -8.89
C ILE A 160 -6.76 -10.75 -8.21
N GLY A 161 -7.05 -9.64 -8.89
CA GLY A 161 -7.99 -8.63 -8.41
C GLY A 161 -9.39 -9.19 -8.20
N LEU A 162 -9.89 -9.97 -9.17
CA LEU A 162 -11.21 -10.59 -9.11
C LEU A 162 -11.30 -11.63 -7.98
N ILE A 163 -10.29 -12.49 -7.84
CA ILE A 163 -10.19 -13.46 -6.75
C ILE A 163 -10.20 -12.74 -5.40
N GLY A 164 -9.43 -11.66 -5.27
CA GLY A 164 -9.43 -10.83 -4.06
C GLY A 164 -10.82 -10.29 -3.74
N GLU A 165 -11.54 -9.78 -4.74
CA GLU A 165 -12.90 -9.23 -4.55
C GLU A 165 -13.88 -10.32 -4.08
N ILE A 166 -13.79 -11.53 -4.65
CA ILE A 166 -14.60 -12.69 -4.23
C ILE A 166 -14.27 -13.08 -2.79
N ILE A 167 -13.00 -13.13 -2.39
CA ILE A 167 -12.60 -13.46 -1.02
C ILE A 167 -13.22 -12.47 -0.03
N ILE A 168 -13.13 -11.16 -0.31
CA ILE A 168 -13.72 -10.14 0.55
C ILE A 168 -15.23 -10.25 0.57
N PHE A 169 -15.87 -10.45 -0.57
CA PHE A 169 -17.32 -10.62 -0.65
C PHE A 169 -17.80 -11.80 0.20
N THR A 170 -17.09 -12.93 0.16
CA THR A 170 -17.41 -14.11 0.97
C THR A 170 -17.25 -13.85 2.48
N HIS A 171 -16.22 -13.10 2.88
CA HIS A 171 -15.98 -12.75 4.29
C HIS A 171 -16.70 -11.46 4.74
N ALA A 172 -17.41 -10.77 3.84
CA ALA A 172 -18.02 -9.48 4.12
C ALA A 172 -19.04 -9.54 5.26
N LYS A 173 -19.73 -10.68 5.43
CA LYS A 173 -20.71 -10.88 6.52
C LYS A 173 -20.07 -10.93 7.90
N GLU A 174 -18.79 -11.29 8.00
CA GLU A 174 -18.04 -11.37 9.25
C GLU A 174 -17.31 -10.05 9.57
N LEU A 175 -17.15 -9.18 8.57
CA LEU A 175 -16.51 -7.88 8.71
C LEU A 175 -17.50 -6.85 9.28
N LYS A 176 -17.30 -6.43 10.53
CA LYS A 176 -18.03 -5.29 11.11
C LYS A 176 -17.68 -4.01 10.33
N GLU A 177 -18.68 -3.40 9.68
CA GLU A 177 -18.47 -2.15 8.93
C GLU A 177 -18.32 -0.92 9.82
N TYR A 178 -18.91 -0.94 11.01
CA TYR A 178 -18.87 0.14 11.99
C TYR A 178 -18.93 -0.41 13.42
N THR A 179 -18.35 0.33 14.36
CA THR A 179 -18.56 0.12 15.79
C THR A 179 -19.40 1.27 16.34
N ILE A 180 -20.42 0.96 17.13
CA ILE A 180 -21.23 1.96 17.80
C ILE A 180 -20.50 2.39 19.08
N ASP A 181 -20.21 3.69 19.22
CA ASP A 181 -19.56 4.24 20.42
C ASP A 181 -20.58 4.37 21.56
N GLU A 182 -21.72 5.00 21.28
CA GLU A 182 -22.82 5.28 22.22
C GLU A 182 -24.13 5.42 21.43
N ILE A 183 -25.24 4.92 21.99
CA ILE A 183 -26.59 5.15 21.48
C ILE A 183 -27.23 6.22 22.35
N ILE A 184 -27.43 7.41 21.79
CA ILE A 184 -28.12 8.51 22.48
C ILE A 184 -29.61 8.37 22.14
N ASN A 185 -30.39 7.90 23.11
CA ASN A 185 -31.86 7.90 23.05
C ASN A 185 -32.43 9.25 23.47
#